data_AF-A0A9W7AA52-F1
#
_entry.id   AF-A0A9W7AA52-F1
#
_cell.length_a   1.000
_cell.length_b   1.000
_cell.length_c   1.000
_cell.angle_alpha   90.00
_cell.angle_beta   90.00
_cell.angle_gamma   90.00
#
_symmetry.space_group_name_H-M   'P 1'
#
loop_
_entity.id
_entity.type
_entity.pdbx_description
1 polymer ?
#
loop_
_entity_poly.entity_id
_entity_poly.type
_entity_poly.pdbx_seq_one_letter_code
_entity_poly.pdbx_strand_id
1 'polypeptide(L)'
;MSIYPSPTGVLVAIDLAYNLYSGYGNWFPGAKPLLQQGMAKIIKANPAMYVLRERIRKGLQLYSSEPTEPYLSSQNYGELFSNQVIWFVDDTNVYRVTIHKTFEGNLVTKPINGAIFIFNPRTGQLFLKIIHTSVWAGQKRLSQLAKWKTAEEVAALIRSLPIEEQPKQIIVTRKVRSVNYFRYSITAMQF
;
A
#
# COMPACT_ATOMS: atom_id res chain seq x y z
N MET A 1 -14.98 29.57 -10.10
CA MET A 1 -16.16 29.18 -10.90
C MET A 1 -15.92 27.78 -11.43
N SER A 2 -16.86 26.86 -11.27
CA SER A 2 -16.72 25.47 -11.76
C SER A 2 -17.34 25.35 -13.15
N ILE A 3 -16.64 24.67 -14.06
CA ILE A 3 -17.05 24.49 -15.46
C ILE A 3 -17.30 23.00 -15.69
N TYR A 4 -18.49 22.65 -16.18
CA TYR A 4 -18.85 21.29 -16.56
C TYR A 4 -19.05 21.21 -18.07
N PRO A 5 -18.72 20.08 -18.73
CA PRO A 5 -18.90 19.92 -20.18
C PRO A 5 -20.36 20.00 -20.64
N SER A 6 -21.31 19.71 -19.75
CA SER A 6 -22.74 19.76 -20.05
C SER A 6 -23.53 20.15 -18.78
N PRO A 7 -24.79 20.62 -18.94
CA PRO A 7 -25.68 20.89 -17.80
C PRO A 7 -26.27 19.61 -17.19
N THR A 8 -26.06 18.43 -17.81
CA THR A 8 -26.59 17.14 -17.35
C THR A 8 -25.50 16.31 -16.69
N GLY A 9 -25.56 16.21 -15.37
CA GLY A 9 -24.64 15.38 -14.58
C GLY A 9 -25.25 14.97 -13.24
N VAL A 10 -24.53 14.10 -12.54
CA VAL A 10 -24.86 13.66 -11.19
C VAL A 10 -23.70 14.04 -10.27
N LEU A 11 -24.02 14.70 -9.16
CA LEU A 11 -23.11 14.92 -8.06
C LEU A 11 -23.28 13.80 -7.03
N VAL A 12 -22.19 13.12 -6.68
CA VAL A 12 -22.16 12.12 -5.62
C VAL A 12 -21.42 12.70 -4.41
N ALA A 13 -22.11 12.81 -3.29
CA ALA A 13 -21.55 13.26 -2.02
C ALA A 13 -21.24 12.05 -1.14
N ILE A 14 -20.08 12.09 -0.46
CA ILE A 14 -19.65 11.07 0.51
C ILE A 14 -19.26 11.80 1.79
N ASP A 15 -19.91 11.46 2.89
CA ASP A 15 -19.52 11.87 4.23
C ASP A 15 -18.53 10.85 4.80
N LEU A 16 -17.28 11.28 4.94
CA LEU A 16 -16.19 10.42 5.41
C LEU A 16 -16.25 10.13 6.92
N ALA A 17 -16.89 11.00 7.72
CA ALA A 17 -16.98 10.82 9.16
C ALA A 17 -18.11 9.84 9.52
N TYR A 18 -19.25 9.97 8.85
CA TYR A 18 -20.43 9.13 9.12
C TYR A 18 -20.58 7.95 8.16
N ASN A 19 -19.69 7.82 7.17
CA ASN A 19 -19.73 6.76 6.16
C ASN A 19 -21.07 6.71 5.39
N LEU A 20 -21.64 7.90 5.14
CA LEU A 20 -22.89 8.10 4.39
C LEU A 20 -22.56 8.57 2.97
N TYR A 21 -23.46 8.29 2.02
CA TYR A 21 -23.33 8.80 0.66
C TYR A 21 -24.71 9.07 0.05
N SER A 22 -24.77 10.02 -0.88
CA SER A 22 -25.98 10.36 -1.62
C SER A 22 -25.63 10.89 -3.01
N GLY A 23 -26.58 10.81 -3.95
CA GLY A 23 -26.41 11.30 -5.31
C GLY A 23 -27.56 12.21 -5.72
N TYR A 24 -27.25 13.38 -6.29
CA TYR A 24 -28.22 14.34 -6.79
C TYR A 24 -27.87 14.80 -8.20
N GLY A 25 -28.86 14.89 -9.09
CA GLY A 25 -28.67 15.36 -10.45
C GLY A 25 -29.57 14.65 -11.46
N ASN A 26 -29.15 14.69 -12.72
CA ASN A 26 -29.92 14.16 -13.85
C ASN A 26 -29.60 12.68 -14.07
N TRP A 27 -30.62 11.83 -14.04
CA TRP A 27 -30.49 10.38 -14.21
C TRP A 27 -31.13 9.92 -15.51
N PHE A 28 -30.35 9.31 -16.39
CA PHE A 28 -30.91 8.58 -17.52
C PHE A 28 -31.44 7.20 -17.08
N PRO A 29 -32.32 6.56 -17.87
CA PRO A 29 -32.88 5.25 -17.52
C PRO A 29 -31.79 4.21 -17.20
N GLY A 30 -31.91 3.54 -16.06
CA GLY A 30 -30.93 2.54 -15.59
C GLY A 30 -29.72 3.09 -14.82
N ALA A 31 -29.43 4.39 -14.90
CA ALA A 31 -28.26 4.98 -14.22
C ALA A 31 -28.37 4.93 -12.69
N LYS A 32 -29.56 5.25 -12.16
CA LYS A 32 -29.81 5.32 -10.72
C LYS A 32 -29.63 3.96 -10.01
N PRO A 33 -30.27 2.85 -10.44
CA PRO A 33 -30.06 1.55 -9.81
C PRO A 33 -28.61 1.05 -9.95
N LEU A 34 -27.95 1.31 -11.08
CA LEU A 34 -26.53 0.99 -11.27
C LEU A 34 -25.65 1.71 -10.25
N LEU A 35 -25.82 3.02 -10.08
CA LEU A 35 -25.02 3.79 -9.14
C LEU A 35 -25.30 3.39 -7.69
N GLN A 36 -26.55 3.09 -7.33
CA GLN A 36 -26.90 2.63 -5.98
C GLN A 36 -26.16 1.32 -5.63
N GLN A 37 -26.20 0.33 -6.51
CA GLN A 37 -25.48 -0.93 -6.31
C GLN A 37 -23.95 -0.73 -6.32
N GLY A 38 -23.45 0.10 -7.23
CA GLY A 38 -22.04 0.45 -7.34
C GLY A 38 -21.50 1.11 -6.08
N MET A 39 -22.19 2.13 -5.56
CA MET A 39 -21.77 2.85 -4.35
C MET A 39 -21.85 1.99 -3.09
N ALA A 40 -22.87 1.13 -2.97
CA ALA A 40 -22.95 0.17 -1.86
C ALA A 40 -21.72 -0.76 -1.85
N LYS A 41 -21.26 -1.22 -3.02
CA LYS A 41 -20.05 -2.02 -3.16
C LYS A 41 -18.79 -1.20 -2.86
N ILE A 42 -18.67 0.01 -3.41
CA ILE A 42 -17.50 0.89 -3.22
C ILE A 42 -17.31 1.21 -1.74
N ILE A 43 -18.33 1.67 -1.03
CA ILE A 43 -18.21 2.06 0.39
C ILE A 43 -17.74 0.89 1.27
N LYS A 44 -18.16 -0.33 0.96
CA LYS A 44 -17.76 -1.52 1.71
C LYS A 44 -16.34 -1.99 1.35
N ALA A 45 -16.04 -2.10 0.06
CA ALA A 45 -14.86 -2.79 -0.45
C ALA A 45 -13.68 -1.88 -0.83
N ASN A 46 -13.88 -0.55 -0.90
CA ASN A 46 -12.82 0.38 -1.30
C ASN A 46 -11.68 0.37 -0.26
N PRO A 47 -10.44 0.05 -0.68
CA PRO A 47 -9.33 -0.08 0.26
C PRO A 47 -8.90 1.24 0.89
N ALA A 48 -9.08 2.39 0.22
CA ALA A 48 -8.87 3.72 0.82
C ALA A 48 -9.91 4.02 1.91
N MET A 49 -11.17 3.60 1.73
CA MET A 49 -12.20 3.73 2.79
C MET A 49 -11.92 2.80 3.97
N TYR A 50 -11.44 1.58 3.72
CA TYR A 50 -10.98 0.66 4.78
C TYR A 50 -9.83 1.26 5.60
N VAL A 51 -8.84 1.78 4.88
CA VAL A 51 -7.69 2.52 5.40
C VAL A 51 -8.08 3.68 6.32
N LEU A 52 -9.06 4.48 5.92
CA LEU A 52 -9.52 5.64 6.68
C LEU A 52 -10.14 5.17 8.00
N ARG A 53 -11.02 4.17 7.93
CA ARG A 53 -11.65 3.56 9.10
C ARG A 53 -10.62 2.96 10.05
N GLU A 54 -9.60 2.28 9.53
CA GLU A 54 -8.50 1.74 10.33
C GLU A 54 -7.66 2.82 11.03
N ARG A 55 -7.42 3.96 10.36
CA ARG A 55 -6.74 5.10 11.00
C ARG A 55 -7.59 5.70 12.11
N ILE A 56 -8.90 5.87 11.88
CA ILE A 56 -9.83 6.38 12.89
C ILE A 56 -9.90 5.43 14.09
N ARG A 57 -10.10 4.12 13.88
CA ARG A 57 -10.09 3.10 14.95
C ARG A 57 -8.82 3.15 15.78
N LYS A 58 -7.65 3.21 15.13
CA LYS A 58 -6.35 3.31 15.81
C LYS A 58 -6.18 4.61 16.58
N GLY A 59 -6.63 5.74 16.01
CA GLY A 59 -6.63 7.03 16.69
C GLY A 59 -7.49 7.04 17.94
N LEU A 60 -8.64 6.35 17.88
CA LEU A 60 -9.57 6.16 18.99
C LEU A 60 -9.22 4.97 19.91
N GLN A 61 -8.15 4.24 19.61
CA GLN A 61 -7.72 3.04 20.34
C GLN A 61 -8.80 1.95 20.47
N LEU A 62 -9.66 1.84 19.45
CA LEU A 62 -10.68 0.80 19.37
C LEU A 62 -10.08 -0.44 18.72
N TYR A 63 -10.02 -1.54 19.47
CA TYR A 63 -9.53 -2.83 18.99
C TYR A 63 -10.69 -3.79 18.81
N SER A 64 -10.87 -4.33 17.61
CA SER A 64 -11.75 -5.45 17.33
C SER A 64 -10.92 -6.62 16.80
N SER A 65 -11.23 -7.84 17.24
CA SER A 65 -10.69 -9.07 16.67
C SER A 65 -11.45 -9.43 15.39
N GLU A 66 -11.37 -8.57 14.36
CA GLU A 66 -11.82 -8.95 13.02
C GLU A 66 -10.92 -10.07 12.50
N PRO A 67 -11.46 -11.09 11.79
CA PRO A 67 -10.65 -12.14 11.20
C PRO A 67 -9.70 -11.52 10.17
N THR A 68 -8.40 -11.53 10.48
CA THR A 68 -7.35 -11.13 9.54
C THR A 68 -7.09 -12.27 8.57
N GLU A 69 -6.64 -11.95 7.35
CA GLU A 69 -6.07 -12.98 6.46
C GLU A 69 -5.01 -13.80 7.23
N PRO A 70 -5.05 -15.14 7.10
CA PRO A 70 -4.13 -16.00 7.83
C PRO A 70 -2.70 -15.69 7.44
N TYR A 71 -1.81 -15.63 8.42
CA TYR A 71 -0.38 -15.47 8.16
C TYR A 71 0.17 -16.70 7.43
N LEU A 72 1.22 -16.49 6.65
CA LEU A 72 2.04 -17.59 6.16
C LEU A 72 2.66 -18.32 7.37
N SER A 73 2.54 -19.63 7.37
CA SER A 73 2.93 -20.56 8.42
C SER A 73 3.32 -21.90 7.81
N SER A 74 3.84 -22.83 8.62
CA SER A 74 4.14 -24.18 8.15
C SER A 74 2.89 -24.94 7.66
N GLN A 75 1.68 -24.55 8.09
CA GLN A 75 0.43 -25.20 7.70
C GLN A 75 -0.01 -24.85 6.27
N ASN A 76 0.26 -23.63 5.81
CA ASN A 76 -0.12 -23.12 4.48
C ASN A 76 1.10 -22.82 3.59
N TYR A 77 2.29 -23.32 3.94
CA TYR A 77 3.52 -23.10 3.19
C TYR A 77 3.43 -23.58 1.72
N GLY A 78 2.65 -24.63 1.46
CA GLY A 78 2.44 -25.15 0.11
C GLY A 78 1.75 -24.16 -0.84
N GLU A 79 1.00 -23.18 -0.33
CA GLU A 79 0.30 -22.18 -1.16
C GLU A 79 1.25 -21.27 -1.95
N LEU A 80 2.50 -21.13 -1.47
CA LEU A 80 3.56 -20.36 -2.12
C LEU A 80 3.88 -20.84 -3.54
N PHE A 81 3.63 -22.12 -3.81
CA PHE A 81 3.98 -22.77 -5.08
C PHE A 81 2.76 -23.00 -5.98
N SER A 82 1.66 -22.31 -5.70
CA SER A 82 0.46 -22.32 -6.54
C SER A 82 0.72 -21.65 -7.91
N ASN A 83 -0.26 -21.75 -8.80
CA ASN A 83 -0.22 -21.10 -10.11
C ASN A 83 -0.31 -19.55 -10.03
N GLN A 84 -0.52 -18.97 -8.84
CA GLN A 84 -0.51 -17.53 -8.66
C GLN A 84 0.91 -16.97 -8.63
N VAL A 85 1.09 -15.75 -9.15
CA VAL A 85 2.34 -15.00 -8.97
C VAL A 85 2.33 -14.42 -7.55
N ILE A 86 3.26 -14.90 -6.72
CA ILE A 86 3.42 -14.48 -5.33
C ILE A 86 4.79 -13.83 -5.20
N TRP A 87 4.88 -12.68 -4.54
CA TRP A 87 6.16 -12.04 -4.23
C TRP A 87 6.39 -11.96 -2.73
N PHE A 88 7.60 -12.28 -2.30
CA PHE A 88 8.14 -11.85 -1.03
C PHE A 88 8.75 -10.47 -1.17
N VAL A 89 8.45 -9.58 -0.21
CA VAL A 89 9.10 -8.28 -0.10
C VAL A 89 9.79 -8.18 1.26
N ASP A 90 11.11 -7.99 1.22
CA ASP A 90 11.91 -7.72 2.41
C ASP A 90 12.52 -6.32 2.35
N ASP A 91 12.21 -5.53 3.38
CA ASP A 91 12.66 -4.16 3.57
C ASP A 91 13.71 -4.03 4.68
N THR A 92 14.30 -5.15 5.12
CA THR A 92 15.32 -5.19 6.18
C THR A 92 16.55 -4.37 5.83
N ASN A 93 17.03 -4.47 4.59
CA ASN A 93 18.26 -3.85 4.14
C ASN A 93 18.07 -2.53 3.38
N VAL A 94 16.89 -1.91 3.47
CA VAL A 94 16.57 -0.67 2.74
C VAL A 94 17.27 0.55 3.33
N TYR A 95 17.20 0.72 4.65
CA TYR A 95 17.89 1.80 5.34
C TYR A 95 18.93 1.23 6.29
N ARG A 96 20.19 1.31 5.85
CA ARG A 96 21.36 0.81 6.58
C ARG A 96 22.27 1.97 6.95
N VAL A 97 22.88 1.85 8.12
CA VAL A 97 23.80 2.87 8.64
C VAL A 97 25.10 2.24 9.11
N THR A 98 26.19 2.97 8.97
CA THR A 98 27.45 2.71 9.65
C THR A 98 27.59 3.68 10.82
N ILE A 99 28.05 3.18 11.96
CA ILE A 99 28.25 3.98 13.17
C ILE A 99 29.73 4.37 13.22
N HIS A 100 30.01 5.66 13.40
CA HIS A 100 31.37 6.17 13.61
C HIS A 100 31.39 7.07 14.85
N LYS A 101 32.50 7.02 15.58
CA LYS A 101 32.72 7.86 16.76
C LYS A 101 33.38 9.16 16.31
N THR A 102 32.82 10.30 16.71
CA THR A 102 33.44 11.62 16.48
C THR A 102 34.60 11.83 17.44
N PHE A 103 35.42 12.84 17.17
CA PHE A 103 36.53 13.24 18.05
C PHE A 103 36.05 13.59 19.47
N GLU A 104 34.89 14.24 19.58
CA GLU A 104 34.22 14.59 20.85
C GLU A 104 33.63 13.37 21.59
N GLY A 105 33.71 12.18 20.99
CA GLY A 105 33.23 10.93 21.58
C GLY A 105 31.78 10.56 21.26
N ASN A 106 31.05 11.40 20.51
CA ASN A 106 29.67 11.14 20.11
C ASN A 106 29.59 10.04 19.04
N LEU A 107 28.56 9.20 19.10
CA LEU A 107 28.27 8.22 18.05
C LEU A 107 27.38 8.85 16.98
N VAL A 108 27.86 8.87 15.74
CA VAL A 108 27.12 9.39 14.59
C VAL A 108 26.89 8.28 13.58
N THR A 109 25.68 8.24 13.01
CA THR A 109 25.29 7.28 11.97
C THR A 109 25.43 7.89 10.59
N LYS A 110 26.12 7.22 9.67
CA LYS A 110 26.17 7.56 8.24
C LYS A 110 25.37 6.54 7.44
N PRO A 111 24.43 6.95 6.58
CA PRO A 111 23.70 6.01 5.73
C PRO A 111 24.64 5.41 4.67
N ILE A 112 24.39 4.14 4.34
CA ILE A 112 25.02 3.44 3.22
C ILE A 112 23.94 3.01 2.22
N ASN A 113 24.35 2.56 1.04
CA ASN A 113 23.41 2.03 0.06
C ASN A 113 22.63 0.84 0.65
N GLY A 114 21.33 0.84 0.40
CA GLY A 114 20.43 -0.23 0.78
C GLY A 114 19.87 -0.94 -0.43
N ALA A 115 19.05 -1.95 -0.19
CA ALA A 115 18.30 -2.63 -1.24
C ALA A 115 16.95 -3.13 -0.74
N ILE A 116 15.95 -3.10 -1.62
CA ILE A 116 14.69 -3.81 -1.47
C ILE A 116 14.86 -5.17 -2.14
N PHE A 117 14.51 -6.24 -1.42
CA PHE A 117 14.51 -7.59 -1.95
C PHE A 117 13.10 -8.00 -2.32
N ILE A 118 12.87 -8.31 -3.60
CA ILE A 118 11.58 -8.80 -4.09
C ILE A 118 11.82 -10.15 -4.76
N PHE A 119 11.24 -11.20 -4.22
CA PHE A 119 11.55 -12.57 -4.61
C PHE A 119 10.29 -13.35 -4.98
N ASN A 120 10.30 -14.02 -6.13
CA ASN A 120 9.25 -14.94 -6.53
C ASN A 120 9.65 -16.37 -6.11
N PRO A 121 8.94 -16.99 -5.13
CA PRO A 121 9.31 -18.29 -4.59
C PRO A 121 9.10 -19.44 -5.58
N ARG A 122 8.26 -19.27 -6.61
CA ARG A 122 7.98 -20.29 -7.61
C ARG A 122 9.02 -20.31 -8.73
N THR A 123 9.38 -19.13 -9.24
CA THR A 123 10.32 -19.03 -10.38
C THR A 123 11.77 -18.82 -9.96
N GLY A 124 12.01 -18.45 -8.69
CA GLY A 124 13.33 -18.04 -8.20
C GLY A 124 13.75 -16.64 -8.66
N GLN A 125 12.90 -15.91 -9.39
CA GLN A 125 13.22 -14.58 -9.89
C GLN A 125 13.41 -13.59 -8.74
N LEU A 126 14.53 -12.87 -8.77
CA LEU A 126 14.87 -11.83 -7.80
C LEU A 126 14.87 -10.47 -8.50
N PHE A 127 14.08 -9.53 -7.98
CA PHE A 127 14.23 -8.11 -8.28
C PHE A 127 14.93 -7.45 -7.08
N LEU A 128 16.15 -6.98 -7.32
CA LEU A 128 16.96 -6.27 -6.34
C LEU A 128 16.99 -4.78 -6.66
N LYS A 129 16.18 -3.98 -5.95
CA LYS A 129 16.17 -2.52 -6.15
C LYS A 129 17.19 -1.88 -5.21
N ILE A 130 18.28 -1.35 -5.76
CA ILE A 130 19.28 -0.58 -5.01
C ILE A 130 18.70 0.79 -4.64
N ILE A 131 18.80 1.15 -3.37
CA ILE A 131 18.45 2.47 -2.84
C ILE A 131 19.75 3.22 -2.51
N HIS A 132 20.08 4.19 -3.34
CA HIS A 132 21.27 5.00 -3.19
C HIS A 132 21.16 5.97 -2.00
N THR A 133 22.29 6.32 -1.37
CA THR A 133 22.34 7.23 -0.22
C THR A 133 21.73 8.61 -0.47
N SER A 134 21.70 9.07 -1.72
CA SER A 134 21.10 10.35 -2.11
C SER A 134 19.61 10.46 -1.76
N VAL A 135 18.89 9.34 -1.67
CA VAL A 135 17.47 9.32 -1.27
C VAL A 135 17.26 9.82 0.17
N TRP A 136 18.29 9.70 1.01
CA TRP A 136 18.25 10.09 2.42
C TRP A 136 18.71 11.54 2.66
N ALA A 137 19.28 12.20 1.65
CA ALA A 137 19.85 13.53 1.79
C ALA A 137 18.76 14.56 2.15
N GLY A 138 19.00 15.33 3.22
CA GLY A 138 18.08 16.36 3.70
C GLY A 138 16.80 15.83 4.36
N GLN A 139 16.64 14.52 4.51
CA GLN A 139 15.43 13.91 5.06
C GLN A 139 15.55 13.63 6.56
N LYS A 140 14.41 13.69 7.26
CA LYS A 140 14.28 13.32 8.68
C LYS A 140 13.40 12.08 8.82
N ARG A 141 13.47 11.40 9.98
CA ARG A 141 12.67 10.19 10.29
C ARG A 141 12.89 9.06 9.26
N LEU A 142 14.16 8.81 8.92
CA LEU A 142 14.59 7.92 7.84
C LEU A 142 14.05 6.49 7.96
N SER A 143 13.94 5.94 9.16
CA SER A 143 13.35 4.60 9.37
C SER A 143 11.87 4.50 8.96
N GLN A 144 11.13 5.60 9.04
CA GLN A 144 9.75 5.66 8.53
C GLN A 144 9.76 5.88 7.01
N LEU A 145 10.62 6.79 6.52
CA LEU A 145 10.76 7.07 5.09
C LEU A 145 11.14 5.82 4.30
N ALA A 146 12.03 4.98 4.83
CA ALA A 146 12.45 3.72 4.22
C ALA A 146 11.26 2.83 3.82
N LYS A 147 10.24 2.75 4.67
CA LYS A 147 9.04 1.95 4.41
C LYS A 147 8.19 2.53 3.30
N TRP A 148 8.02 3.85 3.28
CA TRP A 148 7.33 4.56 2.22
C TRP A 148 8.03 4.39 0.88
N LYS A 149 9.37 4.56 0.87
CA LYS A 149 10.19 4.31 -0.31
C LYS A 149 10.11 2.87 -0.79
N THR A 150 10.08 1.90 0.12
CA THR A 150 9.87 0.50 -0.25
C THR A 150 8.52 0.28 -0.93
N ALA A 151 7.43 0.80 -0.35
CA ALA A 151 6.09 0.67 -0.93
C ALA A 151 5.94 1.42 -2.27
N GLU A 152 6.58 2.58 -2.42
CA GLU A 152 6.62 3.37 -3.66
C GLU A 152 7.33 2.61 -4.78
N GLU A 153 8.53 2.09 -4.52
CA GLU A 153 9.33 1.36 -5.50
C GLU A 153 8.70 0.03 -5.91
N VAL A 154 8.11 -0.71 -4.96
CA VAL A 154 7.39 -1.94 -5.28
C VAL A 154 6.14 -1.64 -6.12
N ALA A 155 5.40 -0.58 -5.81
CA ALA A 155 4.25 -0.18 -6.62
C ALA A 155 4.66 0.31 -8.02
N ALA A 156 5.82 0.96 -8.16
CA ALA A 156 6.39 1.32 -9.45
C ALA A 156 6.79 0.07 -10.26
N LEU A 157 7.41 -0.93 -9.61
CA LEU A 157 7.77 -2.19 -10.26
C LEU A 157 6.53 -2.93 -10.77
N ILE A 158 5.48 -3.05 -9.97
CA ILE A 158 4.22 -3.69 -10.39
C ILE A 158 3.65 -3.01 -11.64
N ARG A 159 3.70 -1.67 -11.68
CA ARG A 159 3.20 -0.88 -12.83
C ARG A 159 4.06 -1.01 -14.08
N SER A 160 5.33 -1.35 -13.96
CA SER A 160 6.19 -1.61 -15.12
C SER A 160 5.98 -2.99 -15.76
N LEU A 161 5.27 -3.91 -15.08
CA LEU A 161 5.04 -5.26 -15.57
C LEU A 161 3.71 -5.40 -16.31
N PRO A 162 3.63 -6.27 -17.34
CA PRO A 162 2.38 -6.71 -17.94
C PRO A 162 1.41 -7.29 -16.90
N ILE A 163 0.10 -7.17 -17.14
CA ILE A 163 -0.95 -7.56 -16.19
C ILE A 163 -0.86 -9.06 -15.81
N GLU A 164 -0.33 -9.89 -16.71
CA GLU A 164 -0.13 -11.33 -16.54
C GLU A 164 0.97 -11.65 -15.53
N GLU A 165 1.99 -10.79 -15.42
CA GLU A 165 3.14 -10.96 -14.53
C GLU A 165 2.93 -10.28 -13.17
N GLN A 166 1.88 -9.48 -13.02
CA GLN A 166 1.61 -8.78 -11.77
C GLN A 166 1.28 -9.76 -10.63
N PRO A 167 1.85 -9.55 -9.43
CA PRO A 167 1.62 -10.44 -8.30
C PRO A 167 0.16 -10.39 -7.86
N LYS A 168 -0.44 -11.57 -7.64
CA LYS A 168 -1.76 -11.71 -7.02
C LYS A 168 -1.69 -11.61 -5.50
N GLN A 169 -0.53 -11.94 -4.92
CA GLN A 169 -0.27 -11.85 -3.50
C GLN A 169 1.13 -11.31 -3.23
N ILE A 170 1.24 -10.44 -2.23
CA ILE A 170 2.52 -9.94 -1.74
C ILE A 170 2.65 -10.26 -0.27
N ILE A 171 3.69 -11.00 0.07
CA ILE A 171 4.01 -11.42 1.42
C ILE A 171 5.16 -10.55 1.92
N VAL A 172 4.93 -9.79 2.99
CA VAL A 172 5.93 -8.89 3.57
C VAL A 172 6.56 -9.55 4.79
N THR A 173 7.89 -9.57 4.87
CA THR A 173 8.63 -10.22 5.97
C THR A 173 8.46 -9.51 7.32
N ARG A 174 8.23 -8.19 7.32
CA ARG A 174 8.13 -7.39 8.55
C ARG A 174 6.76 -6.73 8.73
N LYS A 175 6.10 -7.08 9.84
CA LYS A 175 4.84 -6.47 10.29
C LYS A 175 5.11 -5.17 11.05
N VAL A 176 5.41 -4.06 10.37
CA VAL A 176 5.52 -2.76 11.07
C VAL A 176 4.91 -1.60 10.30
N ARG A 177 3.59 -1.36 10.44
CA ARG A 177 2.80 -0.35 9.69
C ARG A 177 2.86 -0.49 8.15
N SER A 178 3.83 -1.23 7.60
CA SER A 178 4.09 -1.53 6.18
C SER A 178 2.95 -2.25 5.49
N VAL A 179 2.26 -3.17 6.16
CA VAL A 179 1.14 -3.92 5.56
C VAL A 179 0.00 -2.99 5.14
N ASN A 180 -0.29 -1.98 5.96
CA ASN A 180 -1.22 -0.96 5.50
C ASN A 180 -0.59 -0.18 4.34
N TYR A 181 0.69 0.24 4.39
CA TYR A 181 1.41 0.98 3.32
C TYR A 181 1.48 0.28 1.96
N PHE A 182 1.69 -1.03 1.93
CA PHE A 182 1.63 -1.83 0.71
C PHE A 182 0.20 -1.91 0.17
N ARG A 183 -0.80 -2.11 1.04
CA ARG A 183 -2.22 -2.02 0.64
C ARG A 183 -2.58 -0.60 0.18
N TYR A 184 -2.01 0.46 0.76
CA TYR A 184 -2.19 1.85 0.32
C TYR A 184 -1.60 2.08 -1.07
N SER A 185 -0.33 1.75 -1.31
CA SER A 185 0.33 2.04 -2.59
C SER A 185 -0.17 1.14 -3.71
N ILE A 186 -0.40 -0.16 -3.45
CA ILE A 186 -0.84 -1.09 -4.49
C ILE A 186 -2.30 -0.84 -4.86
N THR A 187 -3.17 -0.50 -3.90
CA THR A 187 -4.59 -0.32 -4.19
C THR A 187 -5.04 1.10 -4.48
N ALA A 188 -4.27 2.13 -4.07
CA ALA A 188 -4.50 3.50 -4.56
C ALA A 188 -3.99 3.70 -6.01
N MET A 189 -3.30 2.71 -6.58
CA MET A 189 -2.67 2.80 -7.91
C MET A 189 -3.22 1.77 -8.92
N GLN A 190 -4.29 1.03 -8.55
CA GLN A 190 -5.07 0.16 -9.44
C GLN A 190 -6.26 0.90 -10.11
N PHE A 191 -6.30 2.22 -10.01
CA PHE A 191 -7.16 3.11 -10.80
C PHE A 191 -6.32 3.96 -11.74
#